data_AF-A0A0B4R986-F1
#
_entry.id   AF-A0A0B4R986-F1
#
_cell.length_a   1.000
_cell.length_b   1.000
_cell.length_c   1.000
_cell.angle_alpha   90.00
_cell.angle_beta   90.00
_cell.angle_gamma   90.00
#
_symmetry.space_group_name_H-M   'P 1'
#
loop_
_entity.id
_entity.type
_entity.pdbx_description
1 polymer ?
#
loop_
_entity_poly.entity_id
_entity_poly.type
_entity_poly.pdbx_seq_one_letter_code
_entity_poly.pdbx_strand_id
1 'polypeptide(L)'
;MYLENIYNYKLLDRRNDHNLFKSVEFADLYNDEELSLIHVKIGSTPEIRYCIQQSLHSTEIFNTQSNVLEVYGIQSIKKISMLLVIGSRNMFLPNGSFDFGKNNSIYLKIEIIEWLTKVRSLGYVPEVIICKDIRGTEVSPGKR
;
A
#
# COMPACT_ATOMS: atom_id res chain seq x y z
N MET A 1 -0.11 17.87 3.87
CA MET A 1 -1.11 16.80 4.16
C MET A 1 -0.72 16.08 5.47
N TYR A 2 -1.59 15.38 6.21
CA TYR A 2 -1.21 14.81 7.54
C TYR A 2 0.10 13.98 7.52
N LEU A 3 0.26 13.09 6.53
CA LEU A 3 1.45 12.23 6.42
C LEU A 3 2.71 12.98 5.98
N GLU A 4 2.58 13.93 5.05
CA GLU A 4 3.65 14.85 4.66
C GLU A 4 4.10 15.73 5.83
N ASN A 5 3.16 16.24 6.63
CA ASN A 5 3.46 17.21 7.69
C ASN A 5 4.02 16.55 8.96
N ILE A 6 3.64 15.30 9.25
CA ILE A 6 4.03 14.59 10.48
C ILE A 6 5.20 13.63 10.24
N TYR A 7 5.23 12.97 9.09
CA TYR A 7 6.21 11.92 8.79
C TYR A 7 7.13 12.26 7.61
N ASN A 8 7.03 13.48 7.05
CA ASN A 8 7.85 13.94 5.92
C ASN A 8 7.75 13.06 4.66
N TYR A 9 6.59 12.42 4.45
CA TYR A 9 6.37 11.59 3.28
C TYR A 9 6.10 12.44 2.04
N LYS A 10 6.72 12.06 0.93
CA LYS A 10 6.51 12.68 -0.37
C LYS A 10 5.25 12.14 -1.02
N LEU A 11 4.34 13.02 -1.38
CA LEU A 11 3.09 12.65 -2.05
C LEU A 11 3.29 12.55 -3.56
N LEU A 12 2.92 11.40 -4.13
CA LEU A 12 3.16 11.08 -5.54
C LEU A 12 1.87 11.10 -6.37
N ASP A 13 0.72 10.75 -5.78
CA ASP A 13 -0.62 10.68 -6.40
C ASP A 13 -1.06 11.97 -7.11
N ARG A 14 -0.52 13.13 -6.74
CA ARG A 14 -0.97 14.44 -7.27
C ARG A 14 -0.11 15.03 -8.38
N ARG A 15 0.95 14.37 -8.82
CA ARG A 15 1.85 14.94 -9.84
C ARG A 15 1.37 14.55 -11.23
N ASN A 16 0.50 15.36 -11.84
CA ASN A 16 -0.03 15.13 -13.20
C ASN A 16 0.99 15.28 -14.34
N ASP A 17 2.24 15.64 -14.06
CA ASP A 17 3.29 15.86 -15.07
C ASP A 17 3.95 14.55 -15.52
N HIS A 18 3.13 13.63 -16.00
CA HIS A 18 3.58 12.36 -16.55
C HIS A 18 3.83 12.51 -18.05
N ASN A 19 4.90 13.16 -18.51
CA ASN A 19 5.09 13.30 -19.97
C ASN A 19 5.26 11.97 -20.71
N LEU A 20 5.70 10.90 -20.03
CA LEU A 20 5.94 9.58 -20.61
C LEU A 20 4.96 8.48 -20.14
N PHE A 21 4.25 8.64 -19.01
CA PHE A 21 3.42 7.59 -18.38
C PHE A 21 2.10 8.12 -17.78
N LYS A 22 1.31 8.87 -18.56
CA LYS A 22 0.08 9.58 -18.09
C LYS A 22 -0.98 8.71 -17.43
N SER A 23 -0.96 7.41 -17.68
CA SER A 23 -1.96 6.47 -17.19
C SER A 23 -1.48 5.59 -16.05
N VAL A 24 -0.23 5.75 -15.58
CA VAL A 24 0.37 4.85 -14.59
C VAL A 24 0.50 5.55 -13.24
N GLU A 25 -0.23 5.04 -12.26
CA GLU A 25 -0.14 5.43 -10.86
C GLU A 25 0.97 4.63 -10.17
N PHE A 26 2.13 5.24 -9.91
CA PHE A 26 3.31 4.51 -9.44
C PHE A 26 3.26 4.14 -7.97
N ALA A 27 2.80 5.05 -7.12
CA ALA A 27 2.55 4.88 -5.69
C ALA A 27 1.83 6.13 -5.19
N ASP A 28 1.25 6.05 -4.00
CA ASP A 28 0.61 7.20 -3.36
C ASP A 28 1.65 8.06 -2.62
N LEU A 29 2.59 7.39 -1.95
CA LEU A 29 3.54 8.01 -1.04
C LEU A 29 4.94 7.42 -1.22
N TYR A 30 5.94 8.24 -0.91
CA TYR A 30 7.33 7.81 -0.78
C TYR A 30 7.93 8.28 0.54
N ASN A 31 8.60 7.37 1.23
CA ASN A 31 9.36 7.64 2.44
C ASN A 31 10.86 7.64 2.07
N ASP A 32 11.47 8.82 2.13
CA ASP A 32 12.89 9.05 1.84
C ASP A 32 13.84 8.34 2.83
N GLU A 33 13.46 8.24 4.11
CA GLU A 33 14.30 7.62 5.14
C GLU A 33 14.41 6.10 4.95
N GLU A 34 13.29 5.47 4.59
CA GLU A 34 13.19 4.01 4.41
C GLU A 34 13.38 3.56 2.96
N LEU A 35 13.51 4.50 2.02
CA LEU A 35 13.51 4.27 0.57
C LEU A 35 12.31 3.40 0.15
N SER A 36 11.12 3.78 0.63
CA SER A 36 9.90 2.98 0.55
C SER A 36 8.85 3.65 -0.32
N LEU A 37 8.43 2.96 -1.39
CA LEU A 37 7.23 3.30 -2.14
C LEU A 37 6.02 2.64 -1.47
N ILE A 38 5.00 3.43 -1.16
CA ILE A 38 3.82 2.98 -0.43
C ILE A 38 2.59 3.16 -1.31
N HIS A 39 1.94 2.04 -1.61
CA HIS A 39 0.64 1.97 -2.27
C HIS A 39 -0.46 1.88 -1.22
N VAL A 40 -1.39 2.82 -1.22
CA VAL A 40 -2.42 2.97 -0.21
C VAL A 40 -3.76 2.57 -0.81
N LYS A 41 -4.45 1.63 -0.16
CA LYS A 41 -5.83 1.32 -0.48
C LYS A 41 -6.72 1.31 0.73
N ILE A 42 -7.84 1.99 0.59
CA ILE A 42 -8.93 2.03 1.55
C ILE A 42 -10.10 1.29 0.91
N GLY A 43 -10.62 0.25 1.57
CA GLY A 43 -11.82 -0.41 1.08
C GLY A 43 -12.02 -1.87 1.47
N SER A 44 -13.01 -2.46 0.81
CA SER A 44 -13.40 -3.85 0.79
C SER A 44 -12.42 -4.72 -0.02
N THR A 45 -12.56 -6.05 0.09
CA THR A 45 -11.67 -7.01 -0.59
C THR A 45 -11.49 -6.76 -2.09
N PRO A 46 -12.54 -6.49 -2.91
CA PRO A 46 -12.37 -6.18 -4.33
C PRO A 46 -11.44 -4.98 -4.59
N GLU A 47 -11.53 -3.94 -3.77
CA GLU A 47 -10.69 -2.74 -3.89
C GLU A 47 -9.23 -3.06 -3.54
N ILE A 48 -9.00 -3.96 -2.57
CA ILE A 48 -7.67 -4.46 -2.22
C ILE A 48 -7.05 -5.24 -3.39
N ARG A 49 -7.82 -6.08 -4.08
CA ARG A 49 -7.32 -6.82 -5.26
C ARG A 49 -6.83 -5.86 -6.33
N TYR A 50 -7.60 -4.80 -6.60
CA TYR A 50 -7.20 -3.77 -7.54
C TYR A 50 -5.89 -3.08 -7.12
N CYS A 51 -5.72 -2.77 -5.83
CA CYS A 51 -4.46 -2.23 -5.32
C CYS A 51 -3.28 -3.19 -5.49
N ILE A 52 -3.48 -4.48 -5.25
CA ILE A 52 -2.43 -5.49 -5.44
C ILE A 52 -1.97 -5.48 -6.90
N GLN A 53 -2.91 -5.47 -7.84
CA GLN A 53 -2.62 -5.45 -9.27
C GLN A 53 -1.94 -4.14 -9.71
N GLN A 54 -2.43 -3.00 -9.23
CA GLN A 54 -1.77 -1.70 -9.47
C GLN A 54 -0.35 -1.69 -8.94
N SER A 55 -0.13 -2.16 -7.71
CA SER A 55 1.19 -2.21 -7.09
C SER A 55 2.15 -3.10 -7.88
N LEU A 56 1.72 -4.28 -8.33
CA LEU A 56 2.53 -5.14 -9.18
C LEU A 56 2.90 -4.47 -10.50
N HIS A 57 1.91 -3.93 -11.20
CA HIS A 57 2.12 -3.31 -12.50
C HIS A 57 3.11 -2.15 -12.41
N SER A 58 2.94 -1.29 -11.41
CA SER A 58 3.85 -0.16 -11.18
C SER A 58 5.26 -0.65 -10.82
N THR A 59 5.37 -1.69 -9.98
CA THR A 59 6.66 -2.30 -9.63
C THR A 59 7.40 -2.84 -10.84
N GLU A 60 6.71 -3.50 -11.76
CA GLU A 60 7.31 -3.99 -13.00
C GLU A 60 7.80 -2.85 -13.90
N ILE A 61 7.03 -1.76 -14.00
CA ILE A 61 7.40 -0.61 -14.84
C ILE A 61 8.66 0.05 -14.33
N PHE A 62 8.74 0.49 -13.07
CA PHE A 62 9.96 1.19 -12.62
C PHE A 62 11.15 0.25 -12.45
N ASN A 63 10.94 -1.05 -12.28
CA ASN A 63 12.03 -2.03 -12.29
C ASN A 63 12.65 -2.19 -13.69
N THR A 64 11.86 -2.03 -14.75
CA THR A 64 12.35 -2.08 -16.14
C THR A 64 12.77 -0.70 -16.67
N GLN A 65 12.24 0.37 -16.08
CA GLN A 65 12.42 1.75 -16.50
C GLN A 65 12.69 2.63 -15.27
N SER A 66 13.90 2.55 -14.74
CA SER A 66 14.28 3.23 -13.49
C SER A 66 14.21 4.75 -13.60
N ASN A 67 14.37 5.32 -14.80
CA ASN A 67 14.30 6.76 -15.06
C ASN A 67 12.92 7.37 -14.80
N VAL A 68 11.87 6.54 -14.68
CA VAL A 68 10.51 7.02 -14.46
C VAL A 68 10.33 7.67 -13.08
N LEU A 69 11.16 7.30 -12.13
CA LEU A 69 11.12 7.84 -10.77
C LEU A 69 12.04 9.05 -10.56
N GLU A 70 12.97 9.28 -11.49
CA GLU A 70 13.87 10.44 -11.46
C GLU A 70 13.11 11.76 -11.59
N VAL A 71 12.01 11.80 -12.36
CA VAL A 71 11.12 12.99 -12.44
C VAL A 71 10.45 13.29 -11.09
N TYR A 72 10.36 12.28 -10.23
CA TYR A 72 9.91 12.42 -8.86
C TYR A 72 11.05 12.71 -7.90
N GLY A 73 12.29 12.84 -8.36
CA GLY A 73 13.49 12.99 -7.51
C GLY A 73 13.76 11.77 -6.64
N ILE A 74 13.28 10.58 -7.04
CA ILE A 74 13.49 9.32 -6.33
C ILE A 74 14.59 8.58 -7.07
N GLN A 75 15.73 8.41 -6.41
CA GLN A 75 16.93 7.81 -7.02
C GLN A 75 17.09 6.33 -6.68
N SER A 76 16.44 5.87 -5.61
CA SER A 76 16.58 4.50 -5.15
C SER A 76 15.35 4.05 -4.39
N ILE A 77 15.02 2.78 -4.53
CA ILE A 77 13.95 2.12 -3.78
C ILE A 77 14.50 0.85 -3.20
N LYS A 78 14.24 0.64 -1.92
CA LYS A 78 14.56 -0.59 -1.21
C LYS A 78 13.31 -1.40 -0.91
N LYS A 79 12.20 -0.71 -0.62
CA LYS A 79 10.99 -1.32 -0.08
C LYS A 79 9.76 -0.95 -0.91
N ILE A 80 8.92 -1.95 -1.21
CA ILE A 80 7.58 -1.71 -1.75
C ILE A 80 6.58 -2.12 -0.68
N SER A 81 5.76 -1.17 -0.27
CA SER A 81 4.80 -1.34 0.82
C SER A 81 3.38 -1.24 0.28
N MET A 82 2.50 -2.13 0.72
CA MET A 82 1.05 -1.97 0.58
C MET A 82 0.44 -1.60 1.92
N LEU A 83 -0.20 -0.44 2.00
CA LEU A 83 -1.02 -0.02 3.12
C LEU A 83 -2.49 -0.33 2.82
N LEU A 84 -3.04 -1.31 3.53
CA LEU A 84 -4.42 -1.74 3.41
C LEU A 84 -5.23 -1.23 4.61
N VAL A 85 -6.12 -0.27 4.37
CA VAL A 85 -7.06 0.24 5.38
C VAL A 85 -8.39 -0.50 5.22
N ILE A 86 -8.70 -1.35 6.20
CA ILE A 86 -9.80 -2.32 6.14
C ILE A 86 -10.85 -2.07 7.21
N GLY A 87 -12.14 -2.19 6.83
CA GLY A 87 -13.27 -2.00 7.76
C GLY A 87 -13.66 -3.23 8.58
N SER A 88 -13.06 -4.40 8.35
CA SER A 88 -13.50 -5.65 8.97
C SER A 88 -13.07 -5.75 10.43
N ARG A 89 -14.05 -6.03 11.32
CA ARG A 89 -13.86 -6.05 12.78
C ARG A 89 -13.22 -7.33 13.33
N ASN A 90 -13.28 -8.45 12.59
CA ASN A 90 -12.96 -9.77 13.14
C ASN A 90 -11.53 -10.25 12.90
N MET A 91 -10.70 -9.46 12.20
CA MET A 91 -9.34 -9.85 11.83
C MET A 91 -8.26 -9.18 12.68
N PHE A 92 -8.61 -8.13 13.43
CA PHE A 92 -7.70 -7.53 14.40
C PHE A 92 -7.86 -8.24 15.75
N LEU A 93 -6.74 -8.72 16.28
CA LEU A 93 -6.67 -9.25 17.63
C LEU A 93 -6.71 -8.09 18.67
N PRO A 94 -7.06 -8.35 19.94
CA PRO A 94 -7.13 -7.31 20.97
C PRO A 94 -5.83 -6.52 21.18
N ASN A 95 -4.68 -7.11 20.85
CA ASN A 95 -3.36 -6.48 20.89
C ASN A 95 -3.07 -5.57 19.67
N GLY A 96 -4.03 -5.39 18.76
CA GLY A 96 -3.88 -4.59 17.54
C GLY A 96 -3.19 -5.32 16.37
N SER A 97 -2.66 -6.52 16.59
CA SER A 97 -2.09 -7.32 15.50
C SER A 97 -3.18 -7.86 14.57
N PHE A 98 -2.81 -8.04 13.31
CA PHE A 98 -3.71 -8.58 12.29
C PHE A 98 -3.51 -10.09 12.14
N ASP A 99 -4.60 -10.85 12.18
CA ASP A 99 -4.61 -12.30 11.99
C ASP A 99 -5.21 -12.66 10.63
N PHE A 100 -4.34 -12.92 9.65
CA PHE A 100 -4.73 -13.41 8.33
C PHE A 100 -5.47 -14.77 8.39
N GLY A 101 -5.26 -15.58 9.42
CA GLY A 101 -5.96 -16.85 9.62
C GLY A 101 -7.48 -16.65 9.70
N LYS A 102 -7.93 -15.57 10.34
CA LYS A 102 -9.35 -15.22 10.50
C LYS A 102 -10.01 -14.63 9.26
N ASN A 103 -9.23 -14.32 8.22
CA ASN A 103 -9.79 -13.92 6.94
C ASN A 103 -10.32 -15.16 6.19
N ASN A 104 -11.60 -15.16 5.83
CA ASN A 104 -12.23 -16.29 5.11
C ASN A 104 -11.92 -16.30 3.60
N SER A 105 -11.36 -15.22 3.06
CA SER A 105 -11.00 -15.13 1.64
C SER A 105 -9.64 -15.78 1.39
N ILE A 106 -9.67 -17.04 0.97
CA ILE A 106 -8.47 -17.75 0.52
C ILE A 106 -7.79 -17.06 -0.67
N TYR A 107 -8.60 -16.49 -1.57
CA TYR A 107 -8.11 -15.78 -2.75
C TYR A 107 -7.25 -14.57 -2.39
N LEU A 108 -7.70 -13.75 -1.44
CA LEU A 108 -6.92 -12.59 -0.98
C LEU A 108 -5.56 -13.03 -0.41
N LYS A 109 -5.53 -14.14 0.34
CA LYS A 109 -4.27 -14.68 0.89
C LYS A 109 -3.31 -15.10 -0.23
N ILE A 110 -3.83 -15.79 -1.24
CA ILE A 110 -3.04 -16.21 -2.40
C ILE A 110 -2.47 -14.98 -3.13
N GLU A 111 -3.30 -13.98 -3.41
CA GLU A 111 -2.86 -12.77 -4.13
C GLU A 111 -1.80 -11.97 -3.35
N ILE A 112 -1.92 -11.91 -2.01
CA ILE A 112 -0.88 -11.28 -1.18
C ILE A 112 0.42 -12.09 -1.25
N ILE A 113 0.36 -13.43 -1.21
CA ILE A 113 1.55 -14.29 -1.32
C ILE A 113 2.21 -14.12 -2.71
N GLU A 114 1.41 -14.07 -3.77
CA GLU A 114 1.90 -13.80 -5.13
C GLU A 114 2.58 -12.44 -5.22
N TRP A 115 1.96 -11.40 -4.64
CA TRP A 115 2.55 -10.07 -4.55
C TRP A 115 3.88 -10.08 -3.80
N LEU A 116 3.92 -10.66 -2.60
CA LEU A 116 5.14 -10.79 -1.78
C LEU A 116 6.25 -11.49 -2.57
N THR A 117 5.92 -12.56 -3.29
CA THR A 117 6.87 -13.36 -4.06
C THR A 117 7.40 -12.56 -5.25
N LYS A 118 6.51 -11.90 -5.99
CA LYS A 118 6.89 -11.11 -7.16
C LYS A 118 7.76 -9.91 -6.80
N VAL A 119 7.39 -9.14 -5.79
CA VAL A 119 8.18 -8.00 -5.31
C VAL A 119 9.59 -8.43 -4.90
N ARG A 120 9.72 -9.56 -4.18
CA ARG A 120 11.03 -10.15 -3.85
C ARG A 120 11.82 -10.57 -5.08
N SER A 121 11.17 -11.18 -6.06
CA SER A 121 11.83 -11.60 -7.30
C SER A 121 12.39 -10.44 -8.11
N LEU A 122 11.83 -9.24 -7.94
CA LEU A 122 12.29 -8.00 -8.56
C LEU A 122 13.39 -7.30 -7.72
N GLY A 123 13.80 -7.87 -6.59
CA GLY A 123 14.90 -7.36 -5.77
C GLY A 123 14.50 -6.40 -4.65
N TYR A 124 13.21 -6.17 -4.42
CA TYR A 124 12.72 -5.28 -3.37
C TYR A 124 12.33 -6.03 -2.09
N VAL A 125 12.33 -5.31 -0.97
CA VAL A 125 11.76 -5.79 0.30
C VAL A 125 10.25 -5.51 0.29
N PRO A 126 9.38 -6.53 0.27
CA PRO A 126 7.95 -6.27 0.37
C PRO A 126 7.52 -6.02 1.82
N GLU A 127 6.55 -5.14 2.00
CA GLU A 127 5.92 -4.86 3.29
C GLU A 127 4.40 -4.74 3.13
N VAL A 128 3.63 -5.37 4.00
CA VAL A 128 2.18 -5.22 4.04
C VAL A 128 1.81 -4.61 5.37
N ILE A 129 1.31 -3.38 5.34
CA ILE A 129 0.81 -2.64 6.49
C ILE A 129 -0.70 -2.74 6.46
N ILE A 130 -1.30 -3.14 7.57
CA ILE A 130 -2.75 -3.30 7.67
C ILE A 130 -3.26 -2.41 8.78
N CYS A 131 -4.16 -1.50 8.42
CA CYS A 131 -4.76 -0.56 9.34
C CYS A 131 -6.27 -0.79 9.41
N LYS A 132 -6.84 -0.60 10.60
CA LYS A 132 -8.29 -0.66 10.79
C LYS A 132 -8.89 0.69 10.40
N ASP A 133 -9.96 0.66 9.61
CA ASP A 133 -10.78 1.86 9.41
C ASP A 133 -11.61 2.12 10.66
N ILE A 134 -11.29 3.20 11.38
CA ILE A 134 -11.98 3.61 12.61
C ILE A 134 -13.13 4.59 12.34
N ARG A 135 -13.32 5.06 11.10
CA ARG A 135 -14.30 6.11 10.76
C ARG A 135 -15.76 5.65 10.82
N GLY A 136 -16.01 4.36 11.07
CA GLY A 136 -17.35 3.75 11.17
C GLY A 136 -17.57 2.88 12.42
N THR A 137 -16.68 2.94 13.42
CA THR A 137 -16.93 2.33 14.73
C THR A 137 -17.62 3.33 15.64
N GLU A 138 -18.95 3.40 15.58
CA GLU A 138 -19.72 3.99 16.67
C GLU A 138 -19.35 3.29 17.98
N VAL A 139 -18.88 4.06 18.95
CA VAL A 139 -18.81 3.64 20.34
C VAL A 139 -20.27 3.56 20.79
N SER A 140 -20.87 2.37 20.82
CA SER A 140 -22.16 2.23 21.51
C SER A 140 -21.93 2.70 22.95
N PRO A 141 -22.59 3.77 23.42
CA PRO A 141 -22.41 4.20 24.79
C PRO A 141 -22.88 3.05 25.67
N GLY A 142 -21.97 2.54 26.50
CA GLY A 142 -22.27 1.48 27.44
C GLY A 142 -23.53 1.84 28.20
N LYS A 143 -24.51 0.92 28.19
CA LYS A 143 -25.71 1.02 29.02
C LYS A 143 -25.26 1.27 30.46
N ARG A 144 -25.57 2.46 30.97
CA ARG A 144 -25.60 2.73 32.41
C ARG A 144 -26.76 1.97 33.03
#